data_AF-A0A1F8FDZ2-F1
#
_entry.id   AF-A0A1F8FDZ2-F1
#
_cell.length_a   1.000
_cell.length_b   1.000
_cell.length_c   1.000
_cell.angle_alpha   90.00
_cell.angle_beta   90.00
_cell.angle_gamma   90.00
#
_symmetry.space_group_name_H-M   'P 1'
#
loop_
_entity.id
_entity.type
_entity.pdbx_description
1 polymer ?
#
loop_
_entity_poly.entity_id
_entity_poly.type
_entity_poly.pdbx_seq_one_letter_code
_entity_poly.pdbx_strand_id
1 'polypeptide(L)' 'MKTAVINIKGTHCKSCKLLIEDVCKDIKGVKSCCVDFQTGKTFIECDEDFNLDTFKQEVEGLGQYKVELNS' A
#
# COMPACT_ATOMS: atom_id res chain seq x y z
N MET A 1 1.21 -3.28 -16.87
CA MET A 1 1.16 -3.93 -15.55
C MET A 1 2.55 -3.97 -14.95
N LYS A 2 2.75 -3.24 -13.86
CA LYS A 2 3.98 -3.20 -13.05
C LYS A 2 3.63 -3.67 -11.63
N THR A 3 4.60 -4.29 -10.96
CA THR A 3 4.46 -4.65 -9.55
C THR A 3 5.43 -3.82 -8.74
N ALA A 4 4.90 -3.02 -7.82
CA ALA A 4 5.68 -2.26 -6.86
C ALA A 4 5.70 -3.01 -5.52
N VAL A 5 6.88 -3.06 -4.89
CA VAL A 5 7.04 -3.62 -3.54
C VAL A 5 7.48 -2.50 -2.62
N ILE A 6 6.70 -2.24 -1.59
CA ILE A 6 6.95 -1.17 -0.62
C ILE A 6 6.79 -1.70 0.79
N ASN A 7 7.51 -1.10 1.74
CA ASN A 7 7.34 -1.41 3.15
C ASN A 7 6.34 -0.44 3.77
N ILE A 8 5.40 -0.97 4.55
CA ILE A 8 4.48 -0.15 5.34
C ILE A 8 4.72 -0.47 6.82
N LYS A 9 5.24 0.51 7.55
CA LYS A 9 5.38 0.44 9.01
C LYS A 9 4.04 0.75 9.65
N GLY A 10 3.74 0.08 10.76
CA GLY A 10 2.48 0.24 11.50
C GLY A 10 1.44 -0.86 11.20
N THR A 11 1.66 -1.69 10.18
CA THR A 11 0.76 -2.81 9.86
C THR A 11 1.02 -3.99 10.80
N HIS A 12 0.42 -3.96 12.00
CA HIS A 12 0.60 -5.01 13.03
C HIS A 12 -0.63 -5.91 13.22
N CYS A 13 -1.73 -5.62 12.52
CA CYS A 13 -3.00 -6.36 12.67
C CYS A 13 -3.61 -6.71 11.30
N LYS A 14 -4.33 -7.83 11.25
CA LYS A 14 -5.12 -8.27 10.08
C LYS A 14 -6.14 -7.20 9.66
N SER A 15 -6.70 -6.45 10.61
CA SER A 15 -7.61 -5.35 10.33
C SER A 15 -6.90 -4.18 9.63
N CYS A 16 -5.67 -3.84 10.03
CA CYS A 16 -4.86 -2.82 9.37
C CYS A 16 -4.52 -3.21 7.93
N LYS A 17 -4.15 -4.49 7.72
CA LYS A 17 -3.92 -5.07 6.39
C LYS A 17 -5.15 -4.86 5.50
N LEU A 18 -6.33 -5.29 5.95
CA LEU A 18 -7.56 -5.19 5.17
C LEU A 18 -7.90 -3.73 4.84
N LEU A 19 -7.77 -2.82 5.80
CA LEU A 19 -8.01 -1.39 5.59
C LEU A 19 -7.10 -0.81 4.50
N ILE A 20 -5.80 -1.10 4.58
CA ILE A 20 -4.82 -0.64 3.58
C ILE A 20 -5.16 -1.23 2.22
N GLU A 21 -5.38 -2.56 2.12
CA GLU A 21 -5.72 -3.21 0.86
C GLU A 21 -7.00 -2.66 0.22
N ASP A 22 -7.99 -2.28 1.03
CA ASP A 22 -9.25 -1.69 0.59
C ASP A 22 -9.04 -0.29 0.01
N VAL A 23 -8.41 0.59 0.79
CA VAL A 23 -8.05 1.96 0.36
C VAL A 23 -7.16 1.95 -0.88
N CYS A 24 -6.27 0.96 -0.98
CA CYS A 24 -5.41 0.83 -2.14
C CYS A 24 -6.19 0.55 -3.42
N LYS A 25 -7.34 -0.12 -3.37
CA LYS A 25 -8.18 -0.39 -4.54
C LYS A 25 -8.91 0.86 -5.05
N ASP A 26 -9.17 1.83 -4.17
CA ASP A 26 -9.73 3.13 -4.54
C ASP A 26 -8.70 4.04 -5.24
N ILE A 27 -7.40 3.76 -5.10
CA ILE A 27 -6.35 4.52 -5.77
C ILE A 27 -6.37 4.24 -7.27
N LYS A 28 -6.48 5.32 -8.05
CA LYS A 28 -6.39 5.25 -9.51
C LYS A 28 -5.08 4.61 -9.96
N GLY A 29 -5.20 3.60 -10.81
CA GLY A 29 -4.06 2.88 -11.37
C GLY A 29 -3.62 1.67 -10.53
N VAL A 30 -4.18 1.45 -9.34
CA VAL A 30 -4.00 0.19 -8.61
C VAL A 30 -4.97 -0.85 -9.14
N LYS A 31 -4.44 -2.04 -9.47
CA LYS A 31 -5.21 -3.22 -9.88
C LYS A 31 -5.39 -4.21 -8.75
N SER A 32 -4.35 -4.38 -7.95
CA SER A 32 -4.35 -5.28 -6.82
C SER A 32 -3.40 -4.77 -5.76
N CYS A 33 -3.73 -4.98 -4.49
CA CYS A 33 -2.87 -4.66 -3.37
C CYS A 33 -2.89 -5.86 -2.41
N CYS A 34 -1.72 -6.34 -2.04
CA CYS A 34 -1.53 -7.44 -1.12
C CYS A 34 -0.53 -7.02 -0.04
N VAL A 35 -1.02 -6.87 1.19
CA VAL A 35 -0.22 -6.46 2.34
C VAL A 35 0.18 -7.70 3.14
N ASP A 36 1.48 -7.90 3.31
CA ASP A 36 2.07 -8.90 4.20
C ASP A 36 2.42 -8.24 5.53
N PHE A 37 1.49 -8.31 6.48
CA PHE A 37 1.68 -7.77 7.84
C PHE A 37 2.68 -8.58 8.67
N GLN A 38 3.08 -9.79 8.24
CA GLN A 38 4.11 -10.57 8.94
C GLN A 38 5.50 -10.04 8.62
N THR A 39 5.73 -9.65 7.37
CA THR A 39 7.02 -9.12 6.91
C THR A 39 7.06 -7.59 6.83
N GLY A 40 5.90 -6.93 6.86
CA GLY A 40 5.74 -5.49 6.63
C GLY A 40 5.77 -5.06 5.17
N LYS A 41 5.90 -6.02 4.24
CA LYS A 41 5.96 -5.77 2.80
C LYS A 41 4.56 -5.67 2.22
N THR A 42 4.40 -4.80 1.24
CA THR A 42 3.16 -4.60 0.50
C THR A 42 3.46 -4.68 -0.99
N PHE A 43 2.73 -5.55 -1.66
CA PHE A 43 2.85 -5.82 -3.09
C PHE A 43 1.66 -5.16 -3.78
N ILE A 44 1.95 -4.27 -4.72
CA ILE A 44 0.93 -3.50 -5.43
C ILE A 44 1.09 -3.80 -6.91
N GLU A 45 0.05 -4.34 -7.52
CA GLU A 45 -0.06 -4.43 -8.97
C GLU A 45 -0.73 -3.17 -9.48
N CYS A 46 -0.06 -2.47 -10.38
CA CYS A 46 -0.49 -1.18 -10.83
C CYS A 46 -0.18 -0.94 -12.32
N ASP A 47 -0.90 -0.03 -12.94
CA ASP A 47 -0.70 0.39 -14.32
C ASP A 47 0.11 1.69 -14.41
N GLU A 48 0.28 2.21 -15.62
CA GLU A 48 1.06 3.43 -15.87
C GLU A 48 0.45 4.69 -15.23
N ASP A 49 -0.85 4.68 -14.94
CA ASP A 49 -1.56 5.72 -14.20
C ASP A 49 -1.25 5.75 -12.69
N PHE A 50 -0.53 4.76 -12.16
CA PHE A 50 -0.28 4.67 -10.72
C PHE A 50 0.62 5.80 -10.22
N ASN A 51 0.12 6.52 -9.22
CA ASN A 51 0.87 7.56 -8.55
C ASN A 51 1.21 7.17 -7.11
N LEU A 52 2.50 7.00 -6.86
CA LEU A 52 3.05 6.66 -5.55
C LEU A 52 2.80 7.75 -4.50
N ASP A 53 2.76 9.02 -4.90
CA ASP A 53 2.50 10.13 -3.98
C ASP A 53 1.06 10.07 -3.45
N THR A 54 0.10 9.87 -4.35
CA THR A 54 -1.32 9.65 -3.98
C THR A 54 -1.44 8.43 -3.07
N PHE A 55 -0.79 7.33 -3.43
CA PHE A 55 -0.78 6.13 -2.60
C PHE A 55 -0.30 6.40 -1.18
N LYS A 56 0.83 7.11 -1.08
CA LYS A 56 1.42 7.44 0.21
C LYS A 56 0.48 8.33 1.03
N GLN A 57 -0.13 9.34 0.42
CA GLN A 57 -1.11 10.21 1.09
C GLN A 57 -2.33 9.44 1.60
N GLU A 58 -2.90 8.56 0.78
CA GLU A 58 -4.06 7.76 1.18
C GLU A 58 -3.71 6.84 2.35
N VAL A 59 -2.57 6.14 2.30
CA VAL A 59 -2.16 5.22 3.37
C VAL A 59 -1.75 5.94 4.65
N GLU A 60 -0.93 7.00 4.56
CA GLU A 60 -0.54 7.80 5.73
C GLU A 60 -1.76 8.55 6.32
N GLY A 61 -2.75 8.88 5.50
CA GLY A 61 -4.02 9.48 5.92
C GLY A 61 -4.89 8.57 6.79
N LEU A 62 -4.71 7.25 6.73
CA LEU A 62 -5.42 6.29 7.58
C LEU A 62 -4.93 6.31 9.05
N GLY A 63 -3.84 7.04 9.33
CA GLY A 63 -3.40 7.33 10.70
C GLY A 63 -1.90 7.10 10.91
N GLN A 64 -1.56 6.02 11.62
CA GLN A 64 -0.19 5.77 12.09
C GLN A 64 0.66 4.90 11.15
N TYR A 65 0.30 4.83 9.87
CA TYR A 65 1.01 4.07 8.86
C TYR A 65 2.09 4.93 8.23
N LYS A 66 3.24 4.33 7.91
CA LYS A 66 4.34 5.04 7.26
C LYS A 66 4.88 4.22 6.10
N VAL A 67 4.86 4.82 4.92
CA VAL A 67 5.32 4.17 3.68
C VAL A 67 6.81 4.41 3.49
N GLU A 68 7.58 3.33 3.42
CA GLU A 68 9.02 3.31 3.18
C GLU A 68 9.33 2.57 1.87
N LEU A 69 9.99 3.27 0.95
CA LEU A 69 10.54 2.68 -0.27
C LEU A 69 11.96 2.21 0.06
N ASN A 70 12.21 0.91 -0.02
CA ASN A 70 13.58 0.41 0.01
C ASN A 70 14.18 0.71 -1.38
N SER A 71 15.00 1.76 -1.47
CA SER A 71 15.79 2.09 -2.66
C SER A 71 17.00 1.17 -2.77
#